data_AF-A0A9D7SKP7-F1
#
_entry.id   AF-A0A9D7SKP7-F1
#
_cell.length_a   1.000
_cell.length_b   1.000
_cell.length_c   1.000
_cell.angle_alpha   90.00
_cell.angle_beta   90.00
_cell.angle_gamma   90.00
#
_symmetry.space_group_name_H-M   'P 1'
#
loop_
_entity.id
_entity.type
_entity.pdbx_description
1 polymer ?
#
loop_
_entity_poly.entity_id
_entity_poly.type
_entity_poly.pdbx_seq_one_letter_code
_entity_poly.pdbx_strand_id
1 'polypeptide(L)'
;MSRRQTWLVLVAVVLITALPLWLVPKPANGPDGRPGEVFGGADGKAQRVIGEIAPDYKPWFAPILEPASSEIASLLFALQAAIGAGLIGYWLGASVTRDKLRRQAERDKAGATDDSEPDSHDSARRAD
;
A
#
# COMPACT_ATOMS: atom_id res chain seq x y z
N MET A 1 11.64 5.08 12.81
CA MET A 1 12.31 4.08 11.93
C MET A 1 13.68 4.58 11.55
N SER A 2 14.69 3.73 11.61
CA SER A 2 16.02 4.08 11.09
C SER A 2 15.94 4.22 9.56
N ARG A 3 16.71 5.15 8.98
CA ARG A 3 16.71 5.34 7.51
C ARG A 3 16.98 4.02 6.78
N ARG A 4 17.83 3.16 7.38
CA ARG A 4 18.16 1.81 6.89
C ARG A 4 16.94 0.87 6.85
N GLN A 5 16.09 0.88 7.88
CA GLN A 5 14.84 0.11 7.86
C GLN A 5 13.87 0.58 6.78
N THR A 6 13.74 1.89 6.58
CA THR A 6 12.88 2.43 5.52
C THR A 6 13.37 1.99 4.13
N TRP A 7 14.69 2.04 3.89
CA TRP A 7 15.29 1.53 2.65
C TRP A 7 15.09 0.02 2.48
N LEU A 8 15.24 -0.78 3.54
CA LEU A 8 14.99 -2.23 3.49
C LEU A 8 13.54 -2.56 3.15
N VAL A 9 12.57 -1.87 3.76
CA VAL A 9 11.14 -2.06 3.46
C VAL A 9 10.83 -1.67 2.01
N LEU A 10 11.38 -0.55 1.53
CA LEU A 10 11.21 -0.13 0.13
C LEU A 10 11.78 -1.16 -0.85
N VAL A 11 13.00 -1.65 -0.60
CA VAL A 11 13.63 -2.68 -1.44
C VAL A 11 12.83 -3.97 -1.43
N ALA A 12 12.29 -4.39 -0.28
CA ALA A 12 11.46 -5.58 -0.18
C ALA A 12 10.15 -5.45 -0.98
N VAL A 13 9.49 -4.30 -0.91
CA VAL A 13 8.27 -4.02 -1.70
C VAL A 13 8.58 -4.00 -3.21
N VAL A 14 9.67 -3.36 -3.61
CA VAL A 14 10.12 -3.36 -5.01
C VAL A 14 10.46 -4.77 -5.48
N LEU A 15 11.14 -5.58 -4.66
CA LEU A 15 11.44 -6.97 -5.00
C LEU A 15 10.17 -7.80 -5.15
N ILE A 16 9.23 -7.72 -4.21
CA ILE A 16 7.97 -8.50 -4.27
C ILE A 16 7.12 -8.12 -5.49
N THR A 17 7.17 -6.86 -5.93
CA THR A 17 6.42 -6.39 -7.12
C THR A 17 7.15 -6.65 -8.43
N ALA A 18 8.49 -6.51 -8.46
CA ALA A 18 9.29 -6.65 -9.67
C ALA A 18 9.70 -8.09 -9.98
N LEU A 19 9.89 -8.94 -8.96
CA LEU A 19 10.24 -10.37 -9.15
C LEU A 19 9.19 -11.09 -10.01
N PRO A 20 7.88 -10.98 -9.75
CA PRO A 20 6.86 -11.60 -10.59
C PRO A 20 6.90 -11.06 -12.02
N LEU A 21 7.11 -9.76 -12.21
CA LEU A 21 7.22 -9.14 -13.54
C LEU A 21 8.46 -9.61 -14.31
N TRP A 22 9.52 -9.99 -13.61
CA TRP A 22 10.75 -10.50 -14.22
C TRP A 22 10.73 -12.01 -14.46
N LEU A 23 10.16 -12.79 -13.55
CA LEU A 23 10.10 -14.24 -13.66
C LEU A 23 9.02 -14.72 -14.63
N VAL A 24 7.95 -13.95 -14.84
CA VAL A 24 6.87 -14.34 -15.75
C VAL A 24 7.29 -14.07 -17.20
N PRO A 25 7.39 -15.11 -18.06
CA PRO A 25 7.70 -14.92 -19.47
C PRO A 25 6.64 -14.06 -20.16
N LYS A 26 7.05 -13.08 -20.97
CA LYS A 26 6.13 -12.31 -21.82
C LYS A 26 5.42 -13.30 -22.77
N PRO A 27 4.09 -13.39 -22.75
CA PRO A 27 3.38 -14.31 -23.61
C PRO A 27 3.56 -13.85 -25.05
N ALA A 28 3.86 -14.82 -25.91
CA ALA A 28 3.84 -14.61 -27.35
C ALA A 28 2.47 -14.04 -27.77
N ASN A 29 2.48 -13.21 -28.81
CA ASN A 29 1.28 -12.66 -29.41
C ASN A 29 0.27 -13.79 -29.66
N GLY A 30 -0.99 -13.58 -29.27
CA GLY A 30 -2.05 -14.53 -29.59
C GLY A 30 -2.22 -14.68 -31.11
N PRO A 31 -2.97 -15.70 -31.58
CA PRO A 31 -3.29 -15.89 -33.00
C PRO A 31 -3.85 -14.65 -33.70
N ASP A 32 -4.38 -13.70 -32.91
CA ASP A 32 -5.09 -12.49 -33.33
C ASP A 32 -4.19 -11.23 -33.31
N GLY A 33 -2.88 -11.37 -33.10
CA GLY A 33 -1.91 -10.27 -33.10
C GLY A 33 -1.96 -9.35 -31.87
N ARG A 34 -2.79 -9.68 -30.86
CA ARG A 34 -2.86 -8.96 -29.58
C ARG A 34 -1.76 -9.45 -28.62
N PRO A 35 -1.12 -8.56 -27.84
CA PRO A 35 -0.21 -8.98 -26.78
C PRO A 35 -0.98 -9.88 -25.83
N GLY A 36 -0.48 -11.10 -25.58
CA GLY A 36 -1.15 -12.03 -24.68
C GLY A 36 -1.35 -11.40 -23.31
N GLU A 37 -2.55 -11.52 -22.74
CA GLU A 37 -2.83 -11.02 -21.39
C GLU A 37 -2.11 -11.89 -20.35
N VAL A 38 -0.89 -11.49 -19.98
CA VAL A 38 -0.06 -12.20 -18.99
C VAL A 38 -0.75 -12.26 -17.62
N PHE A 39 -1.59 -11.26 -17.36
CA PHE A 39 -2.30 -11.03 -16.10
C PHE A 39 -3.82 -11.10 -16.29
N GLY A 40 -4.30 -12.02 -17.12
CA GLY A 40 -5.72 -12.35 -17.15
C GLY A 40 -6.16 -12.91 -15.80
N GLY A 41 -7.29 -12.42 -15.28
CA GLY A 41 -7.86 -12.88 -14.02
C GLY A 41 -8.03 -14.40 -13.98
N ALA A 42 -7.94 -14.99 -12.78
CA ALA A 42 -8.07 -16.44 -12.58
C ALA A 42 -9.36 -17.03 -13.20
N ASP A 43 -10.40 -16.20 -13.27
CA ASP A 43 -11.71 -16.52 -13.85
C ASP A 43 -11.64 -16.94 -15.33
N GLY A 44 -10.87 -16.21 -16.16
CA GLY A 44 -10.72 -16.54 -17.58
C GLY A 44 -9.96 -17.84 -17.84
N LYS A 45 -9.07 -18.25 -16.93
CA LYS A 45 -8.39 -19.55 -16.99
C LYS A 45 -9.31 -20.67 -16.52
N ALA A 46 -10.10 -20.44 -15.47
CA ALA A 46 -11.06 -21.41 -14.95
C ALA A 46 -12.14 -21.74 -15.99
N GLN A 47 -12.69 -20.74 -16.68
CA GLN A 47 -13.73 -20.95 -17.69
C GLN A 47 -13.27 -21.83 -18.86
N ARG A 48 -12.02 -21.66 -19.32
CA ARG A 48 -11.44 -22.48 -20.41
C ARG A 48 -11.29 -23.94 -20.00
N VAL A 49 -10.76 -24.18 -18.80
CA VAL A 49 -10.55 -25.54 -18.28
C VAL A 49 -11.89 -26.26 -18.03
N ILE A 50 -12.92 -25.54 -17.57
CA ILE A 50 -14.27 -26.10 -17.39
C ILE A 50 -14.87 -26.55 -18.74
N GLY A 51 -14.70 -25.75 -19.79
CA GLY A 51 -15.17 -26.09 -21.14
C GLY A 51 -14.45 -27.30 -21.76
N GLU A 52 -13.19 -27.55 -21.40
CA GLU A 52 -12.41 -28.71 -21.86
C GLU A 52 -12.74 -29.99 -21.09
N ILE A 53 -12.96 -29.91 -19.78
CA ILE A 53 -13.19 -31.08 -18.92
C ILE A 53 -14.63 -31.60 -19.02
N ALA A 54 -15.60 -30.70 -19.21
CA ALA A 54 -17.02 -31.06 -19.25
C ALA A 54 -17.74 -30.20 -20.30
N PRO A 55 -17.75 -30.62 -21.58
CA PRO A 55 -18.36 -29.84 -22.67
C PRO A 55 -19.88 -29.64 -22.52
N ASP A 56 -20.57 -30.51 -21.78
CA ASP A 56 -21.99 -30.40 -21.46
C ASP A 56 -22.29 -29.70 -20.11
N TYR A 57 -21.28 -29.10 -19.48
CA TYR A 57 -21.43 -28.47 -18.17
C TYR A 57 -22.34 -27.23 -18.26
N LYS A 58 -23.53 -27.33 -17.68
CA LYS A 58 -24.39 -26.17 -17.44
C LYS A 58 -24.01 -25.49 -16.13
N PRO A 59 -23.74 -24.17 -16.13
CA PRO A 59 -23.55 -23.41 -14.90
C PRO A 59 -24.75 -23.61 -13.96
N TRP A 60 -24.47 -24.10 -12.76
CA TRP A 60 -25.42 -24.26 -11.65
C TRP A 60 -25.88 -22.90 -11.08
N PHE A 61 -25.20 -21.82 -11.49
CA PHE A 61 -25.55 -20.44 -11.21
C PHE A 61 -25.25 -19.61 -12.47
N ALA A 62 -26.28 -19.03 -13.07
CA ALA A 62 -26.11 -18.00 -14.08
C ALA A 62 -26.09 -16.64 -13.36
N PRO A 63 -25.12 -15.75 -13.63
CA PRO A 63 -25.18 -14.40 -13.12
C PRO A 63 -26.52 -13.77 -13.56
N ILE A 64 -27.36 -13.35 -12.61
CA ILE A 64 -28.65 -12.68 -12.90
C ILE A 64 -28.40 -11.36 -13.67
N LEU A 65 -27.19 -10.83 -13.56
CA LEU A 65 -26.61 -9.77 -14.37
C LEU A 65 -25.26 -10.30 -14.90
N GLU A 66 -25.12 -10.50 -16.20
CA GLU A 66 -23.81 -10.51 -16.84
C GLU A 66 -23.23 -9.09 -16.70
N PRO A 67 -22.20 -8.85 -15.85
CA PRO A 67 -21.57 -7.54 -15.83
C PRO A 67 -21.03 -7.25 -17.24
N ALA A 68 -21.45 -6.13 -17.82
CA ALA A 68 -21.28 -5.82 -19.24
C ALA A 68 -19.84 -5.78 -19.77
N SER A 69 -18.81 -5.95 -18.94
CA SER A 69 -17.42 -6.09 -19.33
C SER A 69 -16.57 -6.43 -18.09
N SER A 70 -15.50 -7.21 -18.27
CA SER A 70 -14.45 -7.45 -17.26
C SER A 70 -13.86 -6.15 -16.69
N GLU A 71 -13.97 -5.06 -17.45
CA GLU A 71 -13.51 -3.73 -17.07
C GLU A 71 -14.27 -3.18 -15.87
N ILE A 72 -15.58 -3.42 -15.77
CA ILE A 72 -16.41 -2.88 -14.68
C ILE A 72 -16.04 -3.58 -13.35
N ALA A 73 -15.77 -4.89 -13.40
CA ALA A 73 -15.29 -5.63 -12.24
C ALA A 73 -13.93 -5.11 -11.76
N SER A 74 -13.02 -4.81 -12.70
CA SER A 74 -11.72 -4.21 -12.37
C SER A 74 -11.85 -2.80 -11.79
N LEU A 75 -12.82 -2.01 -12.26
CA LEU A 75 -13.11 -0.65 -11.79
C LEU A 75 -13.64 -0.66 -10.35
N LEU A 76 -14.56 -1.58 -10.05
CA LEU A 76 -15.08 -1.79 -8.69
C LEU A 76 -13.98 -2.27 -7.74
N PHE A 77 -13.08 -3.15 -8.19
CA PHE A 77 -11.93 -3.58 -7.40
C PHE A 77 -10.94 -2.42 -7.15
N ALA A 78 -10.63 -1.63 -8.17
CA ALA A 78 -9.77 -0.45 -8.05
C ALA A 78 -10.38 0.59 -7.09
N LEU A 79 -11.70 0.80 -7.14
CA LEU A 79 -12.42 1.69 -6.23
C LEU A 79 -12.33 1.19 -4.78
N GLN A 80 -12.55 -0.11 -4.54
CA GLN A 80 -12.39 -0.72 -3.22
C GLN A 80 -10.96 -0.54 -2.69
N ALA A 81 -9.96 -0.77 -3.53
CA ALA A 81 -8.56 -0.59 -3.18
C ALA A 81 -8.23 0.89 -2.87
N ALA A 82 -8.76 1.84 -3.64
CA ALA A 82 -8.56 3.26 -3.42
C ALA A 82 -9.15 3.73 -2.08
N ILE A 83 -10.35 3.26 -1.74
CA ILE A 83 -10.99 3.56 -0.45
C ILE A 83 -10.17 2.98 0.71
N GLY A 84 -9.75 1.71 0.60
CA GLY A 84 -8.91 1.05 1.61
C GLY A 84 -7.57 1.76 1.82
N ALA A 85 -6.90 2.15 0.74
CA ALA A 85 -5.65 2.91 0.80
C ALA A 85 -5.85 4.31 1.42
N GLY A 86 -6.96 4.99 1.09
CA GLY A 86 -7.31 6.28 1.68
C GLY A 86 -7.50 6.23 3.19
N LEU A 87 -8.22 5.21 3.69
CA LEU A 87 -8.44 4.98 5.12
C LEU A 87 -7.13 4.73 5.87
N ILE A 88 -6.29 3.81 5.37
CA ILE A 88 -5.00 3.48 5.97
C ILE A 88 -4.07 4.69 5.95
N GLY A 89 -4.03 5.42 4.83
CA GLY A 89 -3.22 6.63 4.68
C GLY A 89 -3.62 7.73 5.66
N TYR A 90 -4.93 7.98 5.81
CA TYR A 90 -5.44 8.94 6.78
C TYR A 90 -5.07 8.57 8.21
N TRP A 91 -5.28 7.30 8.60
CA TRP A 91 -4.95 6.83 9.95
C TRP A 91 -3.46 6.95 10.26
N LEU A 92 -2.59 6.54 9.34
CA LEU A 92 -1.14 6.63 9.52
C LEU A 92 -0.68 8.09 9.57
N GLY A 93 -1.24 8.95 8.71
CA GLY A 93 -0.97 10.38 8.71
C GLY A 93 -1.38 11.07 10.02
N ALA A 94 -2.57 10.75 10.54
CA ALA A 94 -3.05 11.25 11.82
C ALA A 94 -2.16 10.80 12.99
N SER A 95 -1.76 9.53 13.02
CA SER A 95 -0.86 8.98 14.05
C SER A 95 0.50 9.69 14.05
N VAL A 96 1.14 9.83 12.89
CA VAL A 96 2.45 10.50 12.76
C VAL A 96 2.38 11.97 13.14
N THR A 97 1.29 12.65 12.79
CA THR A 97 1.11 14.08 13.09
C THR A 97 0.93 14.31 14.59
N ARG A 98 0.16 13.47 15.27
CA ARG A 98 -0.02 13.54 16.74
C ARG A 98 1.30 13.34 17.48
N ASP A 99 2.14 12.41 17.04
CA ASP A 99 3.47 12.18 17.63
C ASP A 99 4.41 13.38 17.43
N LYS A 100 4.37 14.05 16.27
CA LYS A 100 5.16 15.26 16.02
C LYS A 100 4.74 16.42 16.93
N LEU A 101 3.44 16.65 17.05
CA LEU A 101 2.88 17.71 17.90
C LEU A 101 3.23 17.48 19.38
N ARG A 102 3.16 16.22 19.86
CA ARG A 102 3.54 15.90 21.25
C ARG A 102 5.01 16.21 21.54
N ARG A 103 5.90 15.84 20.61
CA ARG A 103 7.34 16.12 20.75
C ARG A 103 7.69 17.61 20.67
N GLN A 104 6.94 18.39 19.89
CA GLN A 104 7.08 19.85 19.88
C GLN A 104 6.66 20.43 21.23
N ALA A 105 5.49 20.04 21.74
CA ALA A 105 5.03 20.50 23.06
C ALA A 105 5.99 20.13 24.21
N GLU A 106 6.61 18.94 24.17
CA GLU A 106 7.64 18.53 25.14
C GLU A 106 8.92 19.38 25.02
N ARG A 107 9.34 19.74 23.80
CA ARG A 107 10.51 20.61 23.57
C ARG A 107 10.24 22.05 23.99
N ASP A 108 9.07 22.59 23.68
CA ASP A 108 8.69 23.96 24.04
C ASP A 108 8.62 24.11 25.56
N LYS A 109 8.12 23.10 26.27
CA LYS A 109 8.15 23.04 27.75
C LYS A 109 9.56 22.96 28.31
N ALA A 110 10.43 22.14 27.72
CA ALA A 110 11.81 21.99 28.18
C ALA A 110 12.64 23.28 27.97
N GLY A 111 12.41 24.01 26.88
CA GLY A 111 13.04 25.31 26.65
C GLY A 111 12.54 26.39 27.62
N ALA A 112 11.23 26.40 27.91
CA ALA A 112 10.67 27.35 28.87
C ALA A 112 11.18 27.13 30.32
N THR A 113 11.50 25.89 30.70
CA THR A 113 12.11 25.58 32.00
C THR A 113 13.58 25.95 32.09
N ASP A 114 14.34 25.90 31.00
CA ASP A 114 15.77 26.26 30.95
C ASP A 114 15.97 27.79 31.06
N ASP A 115 15.11 28.57 30.40
CA ASP A 115 15.13 30.04 30.45
C ASP A 115 14.64 30.63 31.79
N SER A 116 13.98 29.83 32.64
CA SER A 116 13.41 30.27 33.92
C SER A 116 14.19 29.83 35.15
N GLU A 117 15.26 29.03 34.99
CA GLU A 117 16.20 28.73 36.05
C GLU A 117 17.23 29.88 36.14
N PRO A 118 17.13 30.80 37.12
CA PRO A 118 18.12 31.85 37.26
C PRO A 118 19.45 31.17 37.58
N ASP A 119 20.51 31.56 36.87
CA ASP A 119 21.88 31.10 37.07
C ASP A 119 22.33 31.32 38.53
N SER A 120 21.96 30.37 39.38
CA SER A 120 22.28 30.36 40.81
C SER A 120 23.76 30.05 41.05
N HIS A 121 24.51 29.73 39.98
CA HIS A 121 25.95 29.54 40.01
C HIS A 121 26.76 30.85 39.87
N ASP A 122 26.20 31.95 39.35
CA ASP A 122 26.89 33.27 39.33
C ASP A 122 26.78 34.02 40.67
N SER A 123 25.79 33.68 41.51
CA SER A 123 25.59 34.34 42.81
C SER A 123 26.68 33.99 43.83
N ALA A 124 27.29 32.81 43.70
CA ALA A 124 28.32 32.32 44.62
C ALA A 124 29.72 32.86 44.31
N ARG A 125 29.94 33.49 43.14
CA ARG A 125 31.26 33.97 42.70
C ARG A 125 31.48 35.46 42.87
N ARG A 126 30.44 36.21 43.24
CA ARG A 126 30.48 37.67 43.45
C ARG A 126 30.54 38.08 44.92
N ALA A 127 30.60 37.10 45.84
CA ALA A 127 30.60 37.34 47.28
C ALA A 127 32.00 37.27 47.94
N ASP A 128 33.05 36.96 47.16
CA ASP A 128 34.45 36.85 47.63
C ASP A 128 35.30 38.00 47.07
#